data_AF-A0A5Q4C268-F1
#
_entry.id   AF-A0A5Q4C268-F1
#
_cell.length_a   1.000
_cell.length_b   1.000
_cell.length_c   1.000
_cell.angle_alpha   90.00
_cell.angle_beta   90.00
_cell.angle_gamma   90.00
#
_symmetry.space_group_name_H-M   'P 1'
#
loop_
_entity.id
_entity.type
_entity.pdbx_description
1 polymer ?
#
loop_
_entity_poly.entity_id
_entity_poly.type
_entity_poly.pdbx_seq_one_letter_code
_entity_poly.pdbx_strand_id
1 'polypeptide(L)'
;MKFSVVLATLAAVASAAPVRDISSAGNRVQKRAAVFTAKTFDELSISGGTAGKAKEDALAKFAGLPKDLSKVDKADLDFLDNANKIANQAERGAYNAEIAKTAPGEDALALQRAKIQNKVLKLTATILGLEAEKAQGKDVTARLDEETKKLEKNIADDVANAGKPATALKFKASTDNPAASDVPKDEALATKAGDVVKASVALSGGGQAATDKGKGTDPKTDPKTDPKTDPKTDPKTDPKTDPKGAGKGDGKGDGKGKGAASKAATAEEDEE
;
A
#
# COMPACT_ATOMS: atom_id res chain seq x y z
N MET A 1 55.78 10.62 21.01
CA MET A 1 56.59 9.80 20.08
C MET A 1 56.28 10.28 18.67
N LYS A 2 57.29 10.85 18.00
CA LYS A 2 57.23 11.30 16.59
C LYS A 2 57.71 10.13 15.72
N PHE A 3 56.91 9.66 14.77
CA PHE A 3 57.37 8.84 13.63
C PHE A 3 56.39 9.10 12.48
N SER A 4 56.77 9.96 11.54
CA SER A 4 57.54 9.67 10.32
C SER A 4 56.66 9.15 9.18
N VAL A 5 56.51 10.06 8.22
CA VAL A 5 55.98 9.93 6.87
C VAL A 5 56.71 8.83 6.10
N VAL A 6 55.96 7.99 5.40
CA VAL A 6 56.46 7.24 4.23
C VAL A 6 55.55 7.56 3.05
N LEU A 7 56.13 8.31 2.14
CA LEU A 7 55.63 8.63 0.80
C LEU A 7 55.91 7.40 -0.08
N ALA A 8 54.88 6.79 -0.66
CA ALA A 8 55.04 5.78 -1.69
C ALA A 8 54.11 6.11 -2.87
N THR A 9 54.72 6.71 -3.89
CA THR A 9 54.17 6.87 -5.23
C THR A 9 54.24 5.55 -6.00
N LEU A 10 53.13 5.03 -6.54
CA LEU A 10 53.19 4.16 -7.72
C LEU A 10 51.85 4.03 -8.48
N ALA A 11 51.97 4.22 -9.80
CA ALA A 11 51.13 3.73 -10.91
C ALA A 11 49.68 4.23 -11.04
N ALA A 12 49.50 5.22 -11.92
CA ALA A 12 48.25 5.47 -12.62
C ALA A 12 48.02 4.37 -13.68
N VAL A 13 47.02 3.53 -13.46
CA VAL A 13 46.43 2.67 -14.51
C VAL A 13 45.32 3.46 -15.19
N ALA A 14 45.54 3.78 -16.47
CA ALA A 14 44.50 4.31 -17.35
C ALA A 14 43.58 3.16 -17.77
N SER A 15 42.47 2.97 -17.05
CA SER A 15 41.35 2.19 -17.54
C SER A 15 40.53 3.07 -18.50
N ALA A 16 40.64 2.79 -19.79
CA ALA A 16 39.74 3.33 -20.81
C ALA A 16 38.31 2.86 -20.50
N ALA A 17 37.49 3.75 -19.95
CA ALA A 17 36.05 3.52 -19.83
C ALA A 17 35.40 3.74 -21.22
N PRO A 18 34.40 2.92 -21.60
CA PRO A 18 33.64 3.18 -22.82
C PRO A 18 32.93 4.53 -22.68
N VAL A 19 33.20 5.43 -23.63
CA VAL A 19 32.43 6.65 -23.83
C VAL A 19 30.99 6.22 -24.12
N ARG A 20 30.13 6.30 -23.10
CA ARG A 20 28.69 6.22 -23.32
C ARG A 20 28.29 7.51 -24.01
N ASP A 21 27.86 7.34 -25.25
CA ASP A 21 27.23 8.35 -26.08
C ASP A 21 26.11 9.07 -25.29
N ILE A 22 26.36 10.32 -24.89
CA ILE A 22 25.38 11.18 -24.22
C ILE A 22 24.62 11.97 -25.29
N SER A 23 24.06 11.26 -26.26
CA SER A 23 23.23 11.85 -27.33
C SER A 23 21.77 11.41 -27.20
N SER A 24 21.22 11.51 -25.99
CA SER A 24 19.77 11.52 -25.76
C SER A 24 19.45 12.04 -24.36
N ALA A 25 20.05 13.17 -23.97
CA ALA A 25 19.63 13.92 -22.79
C ALA A 25 18.37 14.74 -23.11
N GLY A 26 17.33 14.07 -23.60
CA GLY A 26 15.98 14.62 -23.57
C GLY A 26 15.49 14.51 -22.13
N ASN A 27 15.71 15.56 -21.33
CA ASN A 27 15.03 15.91 -20.08
C ASN A 27 14.36 14.76 -19.28
N ARG A 28 15.03 13.61 -19.12
CA ARG A 28 14.61 12.58 -18.18
C ARG A 28 15.01 13.13 -16.83
N VAL A 29 14.06 13.79 -16.16
CA VAL A 29 14.10 13.99 -14.72
C VAL A 29 14.58 12.66 -14.14
N GLN A 30 15.78 12.64 -13.57
CA GLN A 30 16.33 11.44 -12.93
C GLN A 30 15.39 11.10 -11.78
N LYS A 31 14.39 10.25 -12.06
CA LYS A 31 13.46 9.77 -11.06
C LYS A 31 14.28 8.99 -10.04
N ARG A 32 14.16 9.35 -8.76
CA ARG A 32 14.93 8.73 -7.69
C ARG A 32 14.62 7.23 -7.69
N ALA A 33 15.63 6.39 -7.48
CA ALA A 33 15.40 4.96 -7.26
C ALA A 33 14.54 4.75 -6.00
N ALA A 34 13.71 3.72 -6.03
CA ALA A 34 12.92 3.28 -4.88
C ALA A 34 13.85 3.01 -3.68
N VAL A 35 13.38 3.34 -2.48
CA VAL A 35 14.13 3.13 -1.23
C VAL A 35 13.68 1.91 -0.47
N PHE A 36 12.43 1.50 -0.67
CA PHE A 36 11.92 0.29 -0.07
C PHE A 36 12.22 -0.92 -0.94
N THR A 37 12.56 -2.00 -0.26
CA THR A 37 12.64 -3.34 -0.84
C THR A 37 11.64 -4.23 -0.13
N ALA A 38 11.24 -5.31 -0.80
CA ALA A 38 10.54 -6.46 -0.27
C ALA A 38 10.71 -6.67 1.24
N LYS A 39 9.59 -6.79 1.96
CA LYS A 39 9.55 -7.19 3.36
C LYS A 39 8.42 -8.18 3.58
N THR A 40 8.66 -9.12 4.47
CA THR A 40 7.60 -9.92 5.09
C THR A 40 6.85 -9.10 6.15
N PHE A 41 5.64 -9.54 6.51
CA PHE A 41 4.92 -8.96 7.64
C PHE A 41 5.75 -8.99 8.93
N ASP A 42 6.42 -10.10 9.21
CA ASP A 42 7.24 -10.25 10.41
C ASP A 42 8.40 -9.24 10.47
N GLU A 43 9.00 -8.89 9.33
CA GLU A 43 10.07 -7.88 9.26
C GLU A 43 9.53 -6.45 9.41
N LEU A 44 8.31 -6.19 8.93
CA LEU A 44 7.65 -4.89 9.03
C LEU A 44 6.94 -4.65 10.36
N SER A 45 6.50 -5.71 11.02
CA SER A 45 5.68 -5.63 12.22
C SER A 45 6.37 -4.82 13.32
N ILE A 46 5.56 -4.02 13.99
CA ILE A 46 5.89 -3.28 15.22
C ILE A 46 5.08 -3.81 16.41
N SER A 47 4.34 -4.90 16.21
CA SER A 47 3.51 -5.49 17.24
C SER A 47 4.35 -6.27 18.24
N GLY A 48 4.00 -6.16 19.52
CA GLY A 48 4.64 -6.86 20.62
C GLY A 48 5.34 -5.93 21.62
N GLY A 49 6.06 -6.54 22.56
CA GLY A 49 6.84 -5.81 23.56
C GLY A 49 5.94 -5.06 24.53
N THR A 50 6.00 -3.73 24.50
CA THR A 50 5.16 -2.85 25.34
C THR A 50 4.46 -1.81 24.48
N ALA A 51 3.20 -1.52 24.79
CA ALA A 51 2.47 -0.44 24.14
C ALA A 51 3.05 0.94 24.49
N GLY A 52 2.69 1.95 23.68
CA GLY A 52 2.98 3.37 23.91
C GLY A 52 4.08 3.98 23.03
N LYS A 53 4.58 3.25 22.03
CA LYS A 53 5.63 3.71 21.08
C LYS A 53 5.28 3.43 19.62
N ALA A 54 4.04 3.03 19.33
CA ALA A 54 3.68 2.52 18.01
C ALA A 54 3.89 3.55 16.89
N LYS A 55 3.71 4.85 17.18
CA LYS A 55 3.92 5.91 16.20
C LYS A 55 5.39 6.00 15.79
N GLU A 56 6.29 6.07 16.77
CA GLU A 56 7.73 6.15 16.53
C GLU A 56 8.23 4.92 15.79
N ASP A 57 7.78 3.73 16.21
CA ASP A 57 8.17 2.47 15.60
C ASP A 57 7.67 2.36 14.15
N ALA A 58 6.42 2.78 13.88
CA ALA A 58 5.87 2.81 12.52
C ALA A 58 6.66 3.75 11.60
N LEU A 59 6.97 4.96 12.07
CA LEU A 59 7.78 5.91 11.31
C LEU A 59 9.18 5.39 11.02
N ALA A 60 9.79 4.65 11.95
CA ALA A 60 11.08 4.02 11.73
C ALA A 60 11.03 2.94 10.62
N LYS A 61 9.95 2.15 10.53
CA LYS A 61 9.78 1.13 9.47
C LYS A 61 9.64 1.73 8.07
N PHE A 62 9.11 2.95 7.97
CA PHE A 62 8.90 3.65 6.71
C PHE A 62 9.85 4.84 6.50
N ALA A 63 11.00 4.84 7.17
CA ALA A 63 12.04 5.84 6.96
C ALA A 63 12.72 5.66 5.58
N GLY A 64 13.25 6.75 5.03
CA GLY A 64 14.06 6.74 3.80
C GLY A 64 13.40 7.40 2.57
N LEU A 65 12.11 7.71 2.66
CA LEU A 65 11.42 8.53 1.66
C LEU A 65 12.14 9.88 1.44
N PRO A 66 12.12 10.42 0.22
CA PRO A 66 12.71 11.73 -0.05
C PRO A 66 11.98 12.83 0.73
N LYS A 67 12.71 13.89 1.11
CA LYS A 67 12.11 15.08 1.74
C LYS A 67 11.07 15.75 0.84
N ASP A 68 11.33 15.74 -0.47
CA ASP A 68 10.40 16.21 -1.48
C ASP A 68 9.51 15.04 -1.91
N LEU A 69 8.29 14.99 -1.34
CA LEU A 69 7.37 13.88 -1.56
C LEU A 69 6.83 13.79 -3.00
N SER A 70 6.92 14.86 -3.79
CA SER A 70 6.58 14.80 -5.22
C SER A 70 7.49 13.85 -6.00
N LYS A 71 8.67 13.54 -5.47
CA LYS A 71 9.70 12.67 -6.07
C LYS A 71 9.68 11.23 -5.56
N VAL A 72 8.71 10.85 -4.73
CA VAL A 72 8.55 9.46 -4.28
C VAL A 72 8.33 8.55 -5.51
N ASP A 73 9.08 7.44 -5.58
CA ASP A 73 8.95 6.54 -6.72
C ASP A 73 7.65 5.72 -6.63
N LYS A 74 7.16 5.27 -7.78
CA LYS A 74 5.93 4.46 -7.83
C LYS A 74 6.11 3.14 -7.07
N ALA A 75 7.31 2.53 -7.10
CA ALA A 75 7.56 1.31 -6.35
C ALA A 75 7.54 1.54 -4.82
N ASP A 76 7.91 2.73 -4.34
CA ASP A 76 7.76 3.06 -2.91
C ASP A 76 6.28 3.24 -2.54
N LEU A 77 5.47 3.85 -3.42
CA LEU A 77 4.01 3.92 -3.22
C LEU A 77 3.37 2.52 -3.19
N ASP A 78 3.80 1.62 -4.09
CA ASP A 78 3.32 0.24 -4.13
C ASP A 78 3.75 -0.54 -2.88
N PHE A 79 4.95 -0.30 -2.38
CA PHE A 79 5.40 -0.87 -1.11
C PHE A 79 4.52 -0.42 0.05
N LEU A 80 4.21 0.89 0.16
CA LEU A 80 3.35 1.43 1.22
C LEU A 80 1.92 0.86 1.15
N ASP A 81 1.36 0.75 -0.05
CA ASP A 81 0.05 0.12 -0.26
C ASP A 81 0.07 -1.38 0.11
N ASN A 82 1.12 -2.09 -0.27
CA ASN A 82 1.25 -3.52 0.07
C ASN A 82 1.53 -3.74 1.56
N ALA A 83 2.25 -2.84 2.23
CA ALA A 83 2.41 -2.85 3.68
C ALA A 83 1.06 -2.68 4.40
N ASN A 84 0.19 -1.78 3.90
CA ASN A 84 -1.19 -1.67 4.39
C ASN A 84 -1.96 -2.99 4.22
N LYS A 85 -1.91 -3.60 3.03
CA LYS A 85 -2.62 -4.86 2.73
C LYS A 85 -2.21 -5.99 3.66
N ILE A 86 -0.91 -6.25 3.80
CA ILE A 86 -0.45 -7.36 4.65
C ILE A 86 -0.75 -7.11 6.13
N ALA A 87 -0.69 -5.85 6.60
CA ALA A 87 -1.09 -5.49 7.95
C ALA A 87 -2.60 -5.68 8.18
N ASN A 88 -3.42 -5.37 7.17
CA ASN A 88 -4.86 -5.61 7.21
C ASN A 88 -5.21 -7.11 7.20
N GLN A 89 -4.46 -7.91 6.45
CA GLN A 89 -4.59 -9.37 6.44
C GLN A 89 -4.18 -9.97 7.79
N ALA A 90 -3.07 -9.52 8.39
CA ALA A 90 -2.65 -9.96 9.72
C ALA A 90 -3.68 -9.56 10.80
N GLU A 91 -4.31 -8.39 10.68
CA GLU A 91 -5.39 -7.98 11.58
C GLU A 91 -6.55 -8.99 11.57
N ARG A 92 -6.93 -9.49 10.38
CA ARG A 92 -8.05 -10.42 10.20
C ARG A 92 -7.66 -11.86 10.52
N GLY A 93 -6.57 -12.35 9.93
CA GLY A 93 -6.17 -13.75 9.96
C GLY A 93 -5.34 -14.15 11.18
N ALA A 94 -4.62 -13.21 11.80
CA ALA A 94 -3.85 -13.48 13.02
C ALA A 94 -4.56 -12.90 14.25
N TYR A 95 -4.71 -11.58 14.34
CA TYR A 95 -5.17 -10.94 15.58
C TYR A 95 -6.65 -11.22 15.90
N ASN A 96 -7.57 -10.97 14.97
CA ASN A 96 -8.99 -11.27 15.20
C ASN A 96 -9.19 -12.77 15.47
N ALA A 97 -8.51 -13.62 14.72
CA ALA A 97 -8.57 -15.07 14.89
C ALA A 97 -8.09 -15.51 16.28
N GLU A 98 -6.96 -14.99 16.76
CA GLU A 98 -6.41 -15.32 18.09
C GLU A 98 -7.26 -14.77 19.23
N ILE A 99 -7.65 -13.50 19.15
CA ILE A 99 -8.47 -12.87 20.19
C ILE A 99 -9.80 -13.61 20.34
N ALA A 100 -10.45 -13.98 19.23
CA ALA A 100 -11.75 -14.69 19.25
C ALA A 100 -11.71 -16.09 19.88
N LYS A 101 -10.52 -16.70 20.05
CA LYS A 101 -10.31 -17.98 20.75
C LYS A 101 -9.64 -17.83 22.12
N THR A 102 -9.23 -16.62 22.48
CA THR A 102 -8.62 -16.33 23.77
C THR A 102 -9.71 -16.13 24.83
N ALA A 103 -9.49 -16.66 26.04
CA ALA A 103 -10.39 -16.39 27.16
C ALA A 103 -10.32 -14.91 27.55
N PRO A 104 -11.45 -14.28 27.95
CA PRO A 104 -11.41 -12.90 28.43
C PRO A 104 -10.42 -12.72 29.59
N GLY A 105 -9.56 -11.71 29.50
CA GLY A 105 -8.51 -11.44 30.48
C GLY A 105 -7.32 -10.69 29.87
N GLU A 106 -6.22 -10.65 30.61
CA GLU A 106 -5.04 -9.87 30.23
C GLU A 106 -4.39 -10.37 28.93
N ASP A 107 -4.44 -11.67 28.63
CA ASP A 107 -3.90 -12.22 27.38
C ASP A 107 -4.63 -11.65 26.16
N ALA A 108 -5.97 -11.55 26.22
CA ALA A 108 -6.77 -10.93 25.17
C ALA A 108 -6.47 -9.42 25.05
N LEU A 109 -6.24 -8.73 26.17
CA LEU A 109 -5.83 -7.31 26.15
C LEU A 109 -4.43 -7.12 25.58
N ALA A 110 -3.49 -8.04 25.84
CA ALA A 110 -2.14 -8.01 25.28
C ALA A 110 -2.15 -8.23 23.76
N LEU A 111 -2.98 -9.14 23.27
CA LEU A 111 -3.23 -9.31 21.84
C LEU A 111 -3.90 -8.09 21.21
N GLN A 112 -4.86 -7.47 21.92
CA GLN A 112 -5.50 -6.24 21.46
C GLN A 112 -4.52 -5.07 21.34
N ARG A 113 -3.58 -4.92 22.29
CA ARG A 113 -2.53 -3.89 22.20
C ARG A 113 -1.60 -4.12 21.00
N ALA A 114 -1.21 -5.37 20.76
CA ALA A 114 -0.44 -5.73 19.57
C ALA A 114 -1.20 -5.48 18.26
N LYS A 115 -2.52 -5.72 18.24
CA LYS A 115 -3.41 -5.34 17.13
C LYS A 115 -3.47 -3.81 16.93
N ILE A 116 -3.50 -3.03 18.00
CA ILE A 116 -3.47 -1.55 17.93
C ILE A 116 -2.15 -1.08 17.31
N GLN A 117 -1.00 -1.62 17.75
CA GLN A 117 0.30 -1.35 17.13
C GLN A 117 0.29 -1.66 15.63
N ASN A 118 -0.26 -2.80 15.22
CA ASN A 118 -0.42 -3.16 13.79
C ASN A 118 -1.31 -2.15 13.03
N LYS A 119 -2.38 -1.65 13.65
CA LYS A 119 -3.24 -0.63 13.03
C LYS A 119 -2.51 0.71 12.87
N VAL A 120 -1.66 1.09 13.82
CA VAL A 120 -0.81 2.27 13.70
C VAL A 120 0.14 2.12 12.51
N LEU A 121 0.85 0.99 12.39
CA LEU A 121 1.70 0.69 11.23
C LEU A 121 0.93 0.81 9.90
N LYS A 122 -0.24 0.13 9.81
CA LYS A 122 -1.11 0.13 8.64
C LYS A 122 -1.49 1.55 8.20
N LEU A 123 -1.94 2.36 9.16
CA LEU A 123 -2.43 3.72 8.90
C LEU A 123 -1.28 4.69 8.62
N THR A 124 -0.12 4.53 9.27
CA THR A 124 1.08 5.32 8.93
C THR A 124 1.51 5.09 7.48
N ALA A 125 1.52 3.83 7.00
CA ALA A 125 1.81 3.55 5.60
C ALA A 125 0.83 4.26 4.65
N THR A 126 -0.46 4.22 4.97
CA THR A 126 -1.51 4.90 4.20
C THR A 126 -1.33 6.42 4.17
N ILE A 127 -1.06 7.05 5.32
CA ILE A 127 -0.86 8.49 5.39
C ILE A 127 0.36 8.93 4.58
N LEU A 128 1.50 8.24 4.71
CA LEU A 128 2.69 8.54 3.92
C LEU A 128 2.42 8.41 2.40
N GLY A 129 1.67 7.39 2.00
CA GLY A 129 1.25 7.21 0.61
C GLY A 129 0.36 8.37 0.11
N LEU A 130 -0.66 8.74 0.89
CA LEU A 130 -1.58 9.83 0.54
C LEU A 130 -0.88 11.20 0.53
N GLU A 131 0.05 11.46 1.44
CA GLU A 131 0.86 12.69 1.44
C GLU A 131 1.72 12.79 0.18
N ALA A 132 2.32 11.68 -0.25
CA ALA A 132 3.08 11.61 -1.50
C ALA A 132 2.18 11.79 -2.73
N GLU A 133 1.01 11.15 -2.76
CA GLU A 133 0.03 11.34 -3.83
C GLU A 133 -0.48 12.79 -3.93
N LYS A 134 -0.75 13.42 -2.78
CA LYS A 134 -1.10 14.83 -2.69
C LYS A 134 0.02 15.72 -3.24
N ALA A 135 1.27 15.45 -2.86
CA ALA A 135 2.43 16.18 -3.36
C ALA A 135 2.67 15.96 -4.87
N GLN A 136 2.18 14.85 -5.42
CA GLN A 136 2.17 14.56 -6.86
C GLN A 136 0.94 15.12 -7.59
N GLY A 137 0.11 15.92 -6.92
CA GLY A 137 -1.02 16.63 -7.51
C GLY A 137 -2.34 15.87 -7.55
N LYS A 138 -2.45 14.71 -6.87
CA LYS A 138 -3.74 14.02 -6.72
C LYS A 138 -4.58 14.70 -5.64
N ASP A 139 -5.89 14.84 -5.87
CA ASP A 139 -6.81 15.27 -4.83
C ASP A 139 -7.19 14.07 -3.95
N VAL A 140 -6.56 14.01 -2.78
CA VAL A 140 -6.78 12.97 -1.76
C VAL A 140 -7.16 13.57 -0.41
N THR A 141 -7.53 14.85 -0.37
CA THR A 141 -7.68 15.64 0.86
C THR A 141 -8.67 15.01 1.84
N ALA A 142 -9.86 14.65 1.36
CA ALA A 142 -10.89 14.04 2.21
C ALA A 142 -10.45 12.68 2.79
N ARG A 143 -9.77 11.86 1.98
CA ARG A 143 -9.26 10.55 2.41
C ARG A 143 -8.12 10.72 3.41
N LEU A 144 -7.22 11.69 3.19
CA LEU A 144 -6.13 12.01 4.12
C LEU A 144 -6.68 12.43 5.49
N ASP A 145 -7.70 13.28 5.53
CA ASP A 145 -8.32 13.71 6.78
C ASP A 145 -9.00 12.55 7.54
N GLU A 146 -9.68 11.66 6.81
CA GLU A 146 -10.32 10.49 7.40
C GLU A 146 -9.30 9.52 8.00
N GLU A 147 -8.28 9.15 7.22
CA GLU A 147 -7.25 8.22 7.66
C GLU A 147 -6.38 8.81 8.78
N THR A 148 -6.20 10.15 8.80
CA THR A 148 -5.46 10.84 9.87
C THR A 148 -6.18 10.71 11.19
N LYS A 149 -7.51 10.92 11.20
CA LYS A 149 -8.33 10.73 12.42
C LYS A 149 -8.29 9.29 12.92
N LYS A 150 -8.31 8.31 12.01
CA LYS A 150 -8.15 6.89 12.37
C LYS A 150 -6.77 6.65 13.00
N LEU A 151 -5.71 7.18 12.41
CA LEU A 151 -4.34 7.03 12.90
C LEU A 151 -4.20 7.64 14.31
N GLU A 152 -4.61 8.89 14.49
CA GLU A 152 -4.56 9.61 15.76
C GLU A 152 -5.29 8.87 16.88
N LYS A 153 -6.48 8.32 16.58
CA LYS A 153 -7.23 7.49 17.54
C LYS A 153 -6.41 6.27 18.00
N ASN A 154 -5.83 5.50 17.07
CA ASN A 154 -5.09 4.30 17.45
C ASN A 154 -3.75 4.64 18.14
N ILE A 155 -3.12 5.78 17.82
CA ILE A 155 -1.98 6.29 18.57
C ILE A 155 -2.40 6.62 20.00
N ALA A 156 -3.52 7.31 20.20
CA ALA A 156 -4.03 7.62 21.53
C ALA A 156 -4.35 6.34 22.33
N ASP A 157 -4.95 5.33 21.69
CA ASP A 157 -5.23 4.03 22.32
C ASP A 157 -3.93 3.29 22.70
N ASP A 158 -2.88 3.34 21.87
CA ASP A 158 -1.56 2.76 22.19
C ASP A 158 -0.90 3.48 23.37
N VAL A 159 -0.90 4.82 23.36
CA VAL A 159 -0.35 5.67 24.43
C VAL A 159 -1.10 5.49 25.75
N ALA A 160 -2.43 5.36 25.71
CA ALA A 160 -3.23 5.08 26.90
C ALA A 160 -2.87 3.73 27.57
N ASN A 161 -2.27 2.82 26.80
CA ASN A 161 -1.80 1.52 27.27
C ASN A 161 -0.28 1.49 27.53
N ALA A 162 0.39 2.65 27.54
CA ALA A 162 1.84 2.72 27.64
C ALA A 162 2.42 1.85 28.78
N GLY A 163 3.46 1.08 28.46
CA GLY A 163 4.15 0.20 29.40
C GLY A 163 3.44 -1.14 29.68
N LYS A 164 2.20 -1.35 29.22
CA LYS A 164 1.53 -2.65 29.31
C LYS A 164 2.08 -3.62 28.25
N PRO A 165 2.17 -4.93 28.54
CA PRO A 165 2.72 -5.91 27.62
C PRO A 165 1.84 -6.07 26.37
N ALA A 166 2.43 -6.22 25.20
CA ALA A 166 1.74 -6.53 23.95
C ALA A 166 2.25 -7.87 23.40
N THR A 167 1.33 -8.72 22.92
CA THR A 167 1.66 -10.07 22.44
C THR A 167 1.71 -10.10 20.92
N ALA A 168 2.92 -10.17 20.36
CA ALA A 168 3.13 -10.26 18.93
C ALA A 168 2.59 -11.58 18.36
N LEU A 169 1.97 -11.51 17.19
CA LEU A 169 1.66 -12.69 16.38
C LEU A 169 2.46 -12.70 15.09
N LYS A 170 2.79 -13.90 14.65
CA LYS A 170 3.41 -14.19 13.36
C LYS A 170 2.34 -14.25 12.29
N PHE A 171 2.62 -13.72 11.10
CA PHE A 171 1.71 -13.85 9.96
C PHE A 171 2.50 -13.97 8.66
N LYS A 172 2.23 -15.03 7.90
CA LYS A 172 2.94 -15.27 6.63
C LYS A 172 2.34 -14.40 5.54
N ALA A 173 2.94 -13.24 5.31
CA ALA A 173 2.62 -12.35 4.19
C ALA A 173 3.87 -11.58 3.74
N SER A 174 3.87 -11.08 2.51
CA SER A 174 4.98 -10.33 1.92
C SER A 174 4.47 -9.16 1.08
N THR A 175 5.19 -8.04 1.11
CA THR A 175 4.89 -6.87 0.27
C THR A 175 5.05 -7.14 -1.23
N ASP A 176 5.77 -8.18 -1.62
CA ASP A 176 5.96 -8.52 -3.05
C ASP A 176 4.78 -9.28 -3.63
N ASN A 177 4.07 -10.03 -2.78
CA ASN A 177 2.91 -10.81 -3.16
C ASN A 177 1.88 -10.82 -2.03
N PRO A 178 1.23 -9.67 -1.75
CA PRO A 178 0.27 -9.56 -0.67
C PRO A 178 -0.97 -10.44 -0.93
N ALA A 179 -1.32 -10.70 -2.19
CA ALA A 179 -2.49 -11.50 -2.55
C ALA A 179 -2.38 -12.98 -2.11
N ALA A 180 -1.15 -13.52 -1.99
CA ALA A 180 -0.94 -14.89 -1.51
C ALA A 180 -1.40 -15.14 -0.07
N SER A 181 -1.64 -14.07 0.69
CA SER A 181 -2.04 -14.11 2.09
C SER A 181 -3.41 -13.47 2.31
N ASP A 182 -4.22 -13.37 1.25
CA ASP A 182 -5.54 -12.77 1.36
C ASP A 182 -6.44 -13.55 2.32
N VAL A 183 -6.97 -12.83 3.30
CA VAL A 183 -7.85 -13.36 4.32
C VAL A 183 -9.23 -12.77 4.05
N PRO A 184 -10.27 -13.58 3.77
CA PRO A 184 -11.63 -13.09 3.56
C PRO A 184 -12.20 -12.34 4.76
N LYS A 185 -13.26 -11.56 4.53
CA LYS A 185 -13.82 -10.70 5.59
C LYS A 185 -14.78 -11.57 6.38
N ASP A 186 -14.45 -11.80 7.64
CA ASP A 186 -15.30 -12.53 8.55
C ASP A 186 -15.79 -11.56 9.64
N GLU A 187 -16.99 -11.02 9.43
CA GLU A 187 -17.60 -10.09 10.38
C GLU A 187 -17.97 -10.78 11.69
N ALA A 188 -18.36 -12.06 11.65
CA ALA A 188 -18.70 -12.82 12.86
C ALA A 188 -17.47 -13.06 13.73
N LEU A 189 -16.34 -13.41 13.13
CA LEU A 189 -15.06 -13.55 13.83
C LEU A 189 -14.59 -12.22 14.41
N ALA A 190 -14.72 -11.13 13.65
CA ALA A 190 -14.37 -9.79 14.12
C ALA A 190 -15.24 -9.35 15.30
N THR A 191 -16.55 -9.60 15.26
CA THR A 191 -17.47 -9.34 16.37
C THR A 191 -17.10 -10.16 17.59
N LYS A 192 -16.85 -11.46 17.43
CA LYS A 192 -16.43 -12.33 18.55
C LYS A 192 -15.13 -11.86 19.20
N ALA A 193 -14.15 -11.44 18.40
CA ALA A 193 -12.92 -10.85 18.93
C ALA A 193 -13.21 -9.57 19.74
N GLY A 194 -14.09 -8.70 19.24
CA GLY A 194 -14.54 -7.50 19.94
C GLY A 194 -15.23 -7.81 21.28
N ASP A 195 -16.09 -8.82 21.31
CA ASP A 195 -16.78 -9.26 22.53
C ASP A 195 -15.80 -9.78 23.60
N VAL A 196 -14.79 -10.56 23.20
CA VAL A 196 -13.72 -11.02 24.10
C VAL A 196 -12.95 -9.85 24.70
N VAL A 197 -12.56 -8.86 23.88
CA VAL A 197 -11.86 -7.66 24.37
C VAL A 197 -12.75 -6.88 25.35
N LYS A 198 -14.02 -6.68 25.02
CA LYS A 198 -14.97 -5.97 25.88
C LYS A 198 -15.15 -6.67 27.23
N ALA A 199 -15.29 -8.00 27.23
CA ALA A 199 -15.34 -8.80 28.45
C ALA A 199 -14.04 -8.69 29.26
N SER A 200 -12.89 -8.67 28.60
CA SER A 200 -11.58 -8.52 29.24
C SER A 200 -11.42 -7.16 29.93
N VAL A 201 -11.85 -6.08 29.27
CA VAL A 201 -11.86 -4.73 29.86
C VAL A 201 -12.77 -4.70 31.10
N ALA A 202 -13.97 -5.29 31.03
CA ALA A 202 -14.89 -5.36 32.17
C ALA A 202 -14.28 -6.10 33.37
N LEU A 203 -13.57 -7.21 33.13
CA LEU A 203 -12.88 -7.97 34.18
C LEU A 203 -11.72 -7.18 34.81
N SER A 204 -10.97 -6.41 33.99
CA SER A 204 -9.89 -5.56 34.50
C SER A 204 -10.36 -4.40 35.40
N GLY A 205 -11.65 -4.04 35.31
CA GLY A 205 -12.29 -2.96 36.05
C GLY A 205 -13.12 -3.39 37.25
N GLY A 206 -12.95 -4.62 37.77
CA GLY A 206 -13.61 -5.13 38.99
C GLY A 206 -13.13 -4.47 40.28
N GLY A 207 -13.27 -3.15 40.34
CA GLY A 207 -12.82 -2.27 41.41
C GLY A 207 -13.16 -0.83 41.06
N GLN A 208 -14.45 -0.50 41.19
CA GLN A 208 -15.05 0.84 41.22
C GLN A 208 -15.72 1.33 39.92
N ALA A 209 -16.99 1.70 40.10
CA ALA A 209 -18.00 1.96 39.10
C ALA A 209 -17.83 3.28 38.33
N ALA A 210 -18.05 3.16 37.02
CA ALA A 210 -18.69 4.08 36.07
C ALA A 210 -18.88 5.57 36.45
N THR A 211 -18.31 6.44 35.61
CA THR A 211 -19.07 7.52 34.95
C THR A 211 -18.47 7.82 33.56
N ASP A 212 -19.20 7.36 32.54
CA ASP A 212 -19.47 7.98 31.23
C ASP A 212 -18.60 9.16 30.73
N LYS A 213 -17.74 8.89 29.74
CA LYS A 213 -17.71 9.62 28.45
C LYS A 213 -16.73 8.95 27.49
N GLY A 214 -17.23 7.93 26.81
CA GLY A 214 -16.46 7.21 25.81
C GLY A 214 -17.42 6.34 25.04
N LYS A 215 -18.33 6.98 24.31
CA LYS A 215 -19.22 6.34 23.34
C LYS A 215 -18.35 5.67 22.27
N GLY A 216 -17.83 4.50 22.59
CA GLY A 216 -17.32 3.52 21.65
C GLY A 216 -18.51 3.01 20.86
N THR A 217 -19.01 3.83 19.93
CA THR A 217 -19.71 3.27 18.79
C THR A 217 -18.69 2.38 18.10
N ASP A 218 -18.97 1.08 18.10
CA ASP A 218 -18.54 0.20 17.02
C ASP A 218 -18.58 1.00 15.71
N PRO A 219 -17.48 1.06 14.94
CA PRO A 219 -17.62 1.30 13.52
C PRO A 219 -18.32 0.07 12.97
N LYS A 220 -19.65 0.15 13.00
CA LYS A 220 -20.52 -0.46 12.01
C LYS A 220 -19.83 -0.25 10.67
N THR A 221 -19.35 -1.35 10.08
CA THR A 221 -18.94 -1.51 8.68
C THR A 221 -18.01 -0.43 8.12
N ASP A 222 -16.76 -0.82 7.78
CA ASP A 222 -16.00 -0.16 6.71
C ASP A 222 -16.94 0.39 5.63
N PRO A 223 -16.85 1.68 5.27
CA PRO A 223 -17.43 2.15 4.03
C PRO A 223 -16.84 1.29 2.91
N LYS A 224 -17.73 0.55 2.22
CA LYS A 224 -17.43 -0.06 0.94
C LYS A 224 -16.97 1.05 0.00
N THR A 225 -15.67 1.12 -0.31
CA THR A 225 -15.16 1.61 -1.59
C THR A 225 -13.74 1.08 -1.80
N ASP A 226 -13.63 -0.10 -2.41
CA ASP A 226 -12.51 -0.36 -3.31
C ASP A 226 -12.65 0.59 -4.50
N PRO A 227 -11.66 1.44 -4.82
CA PRO A 227 -11.54 2.00 -6.14
C PRO A 227 -11.14 0.85 -7.08
N LYS A 228 -12.10 0.31 -7.83
CA LYS A 228 -11.81 -0.46 -9.03
C LYS A 228 -11.12 0.47 -10.01
N THR A 229 -9.81 0.33 -10.16
CA THR A 229 -9.09 0.81 -11.34
C THR A 229 -9.36 -0.14 -12.49
N ASP A 230 -10.14 0.31 -13.46
CA ASP A 230 -10.18 -0.30 -14.78
C ASP A 230 -10.04 0.83 -15.82
N PRO A 231 -8.89 0.95 -16.53
CA PRO A 231 -8.72 1.94 -17.57
C PRO A 231 -9.34 1.41 -18.86
N LYS A 232 -10.52 1.90 -19.23
CA LYS A 232 -11.00 1.78 -20.62
C LYS A 232 -10.57 2.99 -21.43
N THR A 233 -9.48 2.79 -22.16
CA THR A 233 -9.20 3.45 -23.44
C THR A 233 -10.37 3.21 -24.41
N ASP A 234 -10.97 4.27 -24.95
CA ASP A 234 -10.79 4.60 -26.37
C ASP A 234 -11.39 5.98 -26.76
N PRO A 235 -10.88 6.59 -27.84
CA PRO A 235 -11.05 8.01 -28.16
C PRO A 235 -12.31 8.26 -28.99
N LYS A 236 -12.92 9.43 -28.79
CA LYS A 236 -13.84 10.00 -29.79
C LYS A 236 -13.36 11.38 -30.20
N THR A 237 -12.65 11.38 -31.31
CA THR A 237 -12.65 12.47 -32.29
C THR A 237 -14.07 12.73 -32.77
N ASP A 238 -14.51 13.99 -32.71
CA ASP A 238 -14.97 14.69 -33.91
C ASP A 238 -15.20 16.19 -33.63
N PRO A 239 -14.57 17.10 -34.40
CA PRO A 239 -14.91 18.51 -34.43
C PRO A 239 -16.09 18.76 -35.40
N LYS A 240 -17.14 19.42 -34.92
CA LYS A 240 -18.21 19.95 -35.76
C LYS A 240 -17.78 21.26 -36.40
N THR A 241 -17.64 21.25 -37.73
CA THR A 241 -17.75 22.44 -38.59
C THR A 241 -18.52 22.06 -39.85
N ASP A 242 -19.76 22.56 -39.96
CA ASP A 242 -20.47 22.72 -41.24
C ASP A 242 -19.90 23.94 -41.98
N PRO A 243 -19.82 23.92 -43.31
CA PRO A 243 -20.82 24.67 -44.05
C PRO A 243 -21.37 23.96 -45.30
N LYS A 244 -22.68 24.11 -45.50
CA LYS A 244 -23.39 23.77 -46.75
C LYS A 244 -23.01 24.74 -47.87
N GLY A 245 -22.42 24.23 -48.94
CA GLY A 245 -22.29 24.88 -50.24
C GLY A 245 -22.84 23.97 -51.33
N ALA A 246 -23.79 24.49 -52.10
CA ALA A 246 -24.45 23.83 -53.22
C ALA A 246 -23.50 23.56 -54.39
N GLY A 247 -23.70 22.46 -55.11
CA GLY A 247 -22.97 22.17 -56.35
C GLY A 247 -23.41 20.88 -57.04
N LYS A 248 -24.31 21.06 -58.01
CA LYS A 248 -24.85 20.09 -58.97
C LYS A 248 -23.76 19.59 -59.93
N GLY A 249 -23.76 18.30 -60.30
CA GLY A 249 -22.91 17.77 -61.36
C GLY A 249 -23.12 16.29 -61.65
N ASP A 250 -23.88 16.00 -62.70
CA ASP A 250 -24.13 14.68 -63.30
C ASP A 250 -22.85 14.04 -63.85
N GLY A 251 -22.72 12.71 -63.76
CA GLY A 251 -21.54 12.00 -64.28
C GLY A 251 -21.67 10.48 -64.31
N LYS A 252 -22.33 9.99 -65.35
CA LYS A 252 -22.45 8.60 -65.83
C LYS A 252 -21.08 7.91 -66.01
N GLY A 253 -20.97 6.63 -65.62
CA GLY A 253 -19.80 5.81 -65.92
C GLY A 253 -19.95 4.34 -65.51
N ASP A 254 -20.38 3.50 -66.46
CA ASP A 254 -20.43 2.05 -66.39
C ASP A 254 -19.04 1.41 -66.19
N GLY A 255 -18.94 0.35 -65.38
CA GLY A 255 -17.68 -0.33 -65.11
C GLY A 255 -17.85 -1.73 -64.51
N LYS A 256 -18.23 -2.66 -65.38
CA LYS A 256 -18.41 -4.11 -65.17
C LYS A 256 -17.06 -4.79 -64.85
N GLY A 257 -16.96 -5.52 -63.74
CA GLY A 257 -15.77 -6.34 -63.42
C GLY A 257 -16.11 -7.52 -62.51
N LYS A 258 -16.25 -8.71 -63.11
CA LYS A 258 -16.38 -10.02 -62.45
C LYS A 258 -15.01 -10.54 -62.01
N GLY A 259 -14.98 -11.31 -60.92
CA GLY A 259 -13.86 -12.19 -60.54
C GLY A 259 -14.01 -12.59 -59.07
N ALA A 260 -14.81 -13.61 -58.74
CA ALA A 260 -14.48 -15.04 -58.74
C ALA A 260 -13.60 -15.46 -57.55
N ALA A 261 -14.11 -16.45 -56.84
CA ALA A 261 -13.61 -17.05 -55.62
C ALA A 261 -12.27 -17.77 -55.79
N SER A 262 -11.56 -17.98 -54.68
CA SER A 262 -11.13 -19.33 -54.31
C SER A 262 -10.92 -19.43 -52.80
N LYS A 263 -11.20 -20.64 -52.32
CA LYS A 263 -11.29 -21.12 -50.94
C LYS A 263 -10.46 -22.40 -50.95
N ALA A 264 -9.52 -22.55 -50.03
CA ALA A 264 -8.78 -23.76 -49.68
C ALA A 264 -8.11 -23.46 -48.31
N ALA A 265 -8.29 -24.14 -47.17
CA ALA A 265 -8.24 -25.58 -46.85
C ALA A 265 -6.92 -26.20 -47.37
N THR A 266 -6.07 -26.93 -46.64
CA THR A 266 -6.11 -27.66 -45.37
C THR A 266 -4.71 -28.29 -45.19
N ALA A 267 -4.33 -28.66 -43.95
CA ALA A 267 -3.40 -29.76 -43.58
C ALA A 267 -1.92 -29.64 -44.07
N GLU A 268 -0.89 -30.26 -43.52
CA GLU A 268 -0.62 -31.24 -42.46
C GLU A 268 0.92 -31.28 -42.30
N GLU A 269 1.41 -31.79 -41.16
CA GLU A 269 2.74 -32.43 -40.96
C GLU A 269 3.99 -31.50 -41.10
N ASP A 270 5.13 -31.70 -40.45
CA ASP A 270 5.72 -32.91 -39.89
C ASP A 270 6.82 -32.55 -38.85
N GLU A 271 7.26 -33.57 -38.12
CA GLU A 271 8.28 -33.59 -37.06
C GLU A 271 9.70 -33.18 -37.51
N GLU A 272 10.45 -32.53 -36.60
CA GLU A 272 11.79 -32.94 -36.13
C GLU A 272 12.20 -32.15 -34.87
#